data_AF-A0A7C2AJJ5-F1
#
_entry.id   AF-A0A7C2AJJ5-F1
#
_cell.length_a   1.000
_cell.length_b   1.000
_cell.length_c   1.000
_cell.angle_alpha   90.00
_cell.angle_beta   90.00
_cell.angle_gamma   90.00
#
_symmetry.space_group_name_H-M   'P 1'
#
loop_
_entity.id
_entity.type
_entity.pdbx_description
1 polymer ?
#
loop_
_entity_poly.entity_id
_entity_poly.type
_entity_poly.pdbx_seq_one_letter_code
_entity_poly.pdbx_strand_id
1 'polypeptide(L)'
;MSKLLYVIGFFAFSVNVNANDQVKDIAKDVGYRSCLSTVSDIEDFFGNKVSYGSWSFWARENPDEQIFNSTLELTYGDGIQLVDFTVAPTKDGQCSFVYTRTFYSPKSCLATTKNDYMSKAEFKGEINKSVSGFSEKGGVKWLLTPAGSGCLVQKKEIVFRSVRQDS
;
A
#
# COMPACT_ATOMS: atom_id res chain seq x y z
N MET A 1 -42.49 27.08 36.52
CA MET A 1 -41.36 27.31 35.59
C MET A 1 -40.43 26.13 35.68
N SER A 2 -40.53 25.19 34.73
CA SER A 2 -39.73 23.95 34.71
C SER A 2 -38.50 24.19 33.82
N LYS A 3 -37.29 24.05 34.37
CA LYS A 3 -36.03 24.13 33.63
C LYS A 3 -35.67 22.73 33.15
N LEU A 4 -35.78 22.51 31.84
CA LEU A 4 -35.35 21.30 31.16
C LEU A 4 -33.83 21.42 30.89
N LEU A 5 -33.02 20.61 31.58
CA LEU A 5 -31.57 20.51 31.32
C LEU A 5 -31.34 19.63 30.08
N TYR A 6 -30.74 20.20 29.05
CA TYR A 6 -30.19 19.46 27.91
C TYR A 6 -28.83 18.87 28.31
N VAL A 7 -28.74 17.54 28.35
CA VAL A 7 -27.47 16.82 28.44
C VAL A 7 -26.96 16.62 27.00
N ILE A 8 -25.94 17.40 26.63
CA ILE A 8 -25.20 17.21 25.37
C ILE A 8 -24.26 16.03 25.59
N GLY A 9 -24.65 14.86 25.09
CA GLY A 9 -23.81 13.66 25.07
C GLY A 9 -22.68 13.80 24.06
N PHE A 10 -21.46 13.97 24.55
CA PHE A 10 -20.24 13.97 23.77
C PHE A 10 -19.91 12.51 23.39
N PHE A 11 -20.36 12.05 22.22
CA PHE A 11 -19.95 10.77 21.67
C PHE A 11 -18.49 10.88 21.21
N ALA A 12 -17.57 10.43 22.06
CA ALA A 12 -16.19 10.18 21.67
C ALA A 12 -16.17 8.94 20.75
N PHE A 13 -15.99 9.16 19.44
CA PHE A 13 -15.64 8.10 18.51
C PHE A 13 -14.17 7.73 18.74
N SER A 14 -13.92 6.74 19.60
CA SER A 14 -12.61 6.12 19.73
C SER A 14 -12.37 5.24 18.50
N VAL A 15 -11.60 5.73 17.54
CA VAL A 15 -10.98 4.88 16.52
C VAL A 15 -9.83 4.12 17.21
N ASN A 16 -9.98 2.81 17.40
CA ASN A 16 -8.90 1.98 17.87
C ASN A 16 -7.92 1.78 16.70
N VAL A 17 -6.80 2.51 16.71
CA VAL A 17 -5.64 2.16 15.89
C VAL A 17 -4.91 1.06 16.64
N ASN A 18 -5.24 -0.19 16.33
CA ASN A 18 -4.47 -1.34 16.80
C ASN A 18 -3.18 -1.41 15.99
N ALA A 19 -2.05 -1.16 16.64
CA ALA A 19 -0.71 -1.31 16.07
C ALA A 19 -0.29 -2.80 15.88
N ASN A 20 -1.24 -3.73 15.83
CA ASN A 20 -0.95 -5.17 15.94
C ASN A 20 -1.89 -6.09 15.15
N ASP A 21 -2.91 -5.56 14.47
CA ASP A 21 -3.80 -6.41 13.67
C ASP A 21 -3.15 -6.63 12.31
N GLN A 22 -2.78 -7.88 12.02
CA GLN A 22 -2.25 -8.23 10.70
C GLN A 22 -3.29 -7.88 9.64
N VAL A 23 -2.87 -7.34 8.50
CA VAL A 23 -3.75 -6.98 7.39
C VAL A 23 -4.54 -8.19 6.91
N LYS A 24 -3.95 -9.38 6.95
CA LYS A 24 -4.66 -10.64 6.71
C LYS A 24 -5.84 -10.86 7.66
N ASP A 25 -5.67 -10.57 8.95
CA ASP A 25 -6.74 -10.73 9.94
C ASP A 25 -7.86 -9.71 9.70
N ILE A 26 -7.50 -8.46 9.40
CA ILE A 26 -8.46 -7.42 8.98
C ILE A 26 -9.25 -7.90 7.76
N ALA A 27 -8.58 -8.38 6.72
CA ALA A 27 -9.22 -8.90 5.51
C ALA A 27 -10.19 -10.05 5.83
N LYS A 28 -9.76 -10.99 6.67
CA LYS A 28 -10.57 -12.15 7.08
C LYS A 28 -11.82 -11.71 7.84
N ASP A 29 -11.68 -10.78 8.77
CA ASP A 29 -12.78 -10.30 9.63
C ASP A 29 -13.85 -9.55 8.85
N VAL A 30 -13.48 -8.91 7.74
CA VAL A 30 -14.41 -8.18 6.87
C VAL A 30 -15.04 -9.07 5.80
N GLY A 31 -14.78 -10.38 5.84
CA GLY A 31 -15.34 -11.36 4.91
C GLY A 31 -14.60 -11.46 3.58
N TYR A 32 -13.40 -10.91 3.45
CA TYR A 32 -12.51 -11.12 2.31
C TYR A 32 -11.73 -12.44 2.50
N ARG A 33 -11.96 -13.44 1.67
CA ARG A 33 -11.50 -14.83 1.86
C ARG A 33 -10.68 -15.35 0.69
N SER A 34 -11.13 -15.10 -0.54
CA SER A 34 -10.62 -15.67 -1.79
C SER A 34 -9.14 -15.36 -2.03
N CYS A 35 -8.65 -14.23 -1.54
CA CYS A 35 -7.26 -13.78 -1.74
C CYS A 35 -6.48 -13.57 -0.43
N LEU A 36 -6.86 -14.26 0.66
CA LEU A 36 -6.18 -14.11 1.96
C LEU A 36 -4.71 -14.51 1.94
N SER A 37 -4.33 -15.54 1.18
CA SER A 37 -2.93 -15.93 1.01
C SER A 37 -2.13 -14.83 0.33
N THR A 38 -2.66 -14.22 -0.74
CA THR A 38 -2.05 -13.08 -1.42
C THR A 38 -1.85 -11.89 -0.48
N VAL A 39 -2.86 -11.58 0.35
CA VAL A 39 -2.76 -10.49 1.34
C VAL A 39 -1.65 -10.79 2.33
N SER A 40 -1.61 -12.02 2.86
CA SER A 40 -0.55 -12.51 3.77
C SER A 40 0.84 -12.40 3.13
N ASP A 41 1.00 -12.88 1.89
CA ASP A 41 2.29 -12.89 1.19
C ASP A 41 2.82 -11.47 0.95
N ILE A 42 1.94 -10.52 0.61
CA ILE A 42 2.32 -9.11 0.43
C ILE A 42 2.70 -8.48 1.77
N GLU A 43 1.88 -8.70 2.79
CA GLU A 43 2.15 -8.23 4.15
C GLU A 43 3.50 -8.76 4.65
N ASP A 44 3.74 -10.06 4.51
CA ASP A 44 5.00 -10.73 4.88
C ASP A 44 6.19 -10.21 4.06
N PHE A 45 6.00 -9.95 2.76
CA PHE A 45 7.06 -9.43 1.89
C PHE A 45 7.59 -8.07 2.37
N PHE A 46 6.71 -7.19 2.87
CA PHE A 46 7.09 -5.86 3.35
C PHE A 46 7.37 -5.82 4.86
N GLY A 47 6.64 -6.60 5.65
CA GLY A 47 6.59 -6.52 7.11
C GLY A 47 7.57 -7.43 7.85
N ASN A 48 8.10 -8.50 7.26
CA ASN A 48 8.84 -9.56 8.00
C ASN A 48 10.12 -9.13 8.75
N LYS A 49 10.54 -7.86 8.66
CA LYS A 49 11.78 -7.37 9.27
C LYS A 49 11.67 -5.94 9.81
N VAL A 50 10.46 -5.38 9.83
CA VAL A 50 10.25 -3.96 10.11
C VAL A 50 8.97 -3.80 10.92
N SER A 51 8.95 -2.85 11.85
CA SER A 51 7.69 -2.46 12.48
C SER A 51 6.86 -1.71 11.44
N TYR A 52 5.57 -2.05 11.35
CA TYR A 52 4.64 -1.34 10.49
C TYR A 52 3.30 -1.10 11.16
N GLY A 53 2.63 -0.04 10.73
CA GLY A 53 1.19 0.16 10.93
C GLY A 53 0.46 -0.06 9.62
N SER A 54 -0.83 -0.37 9.69
CA SER A 54 -1.66 -0.58 8.50
C SER A 54 -2.98 0.19 8.55
N TRP A 55 -3.48 0.56 7.38
CA TRP A 55 -4.82 1.09 7.21
C TRP A 55 -5.45 0.50 5.96
N SER A 56 -6.55 -0.25 6.13
CA SER A 56 -7.22 -0.96 5.05
C SER A 56 -8.61 -0.41 4.75
N PHE A 57 -9.06 -0.57 3.51
CA PHE A 57 -10.43 -0.30 3.08
C PHE A 57 -10.89 -1.31 2.02
N TRP A 58 -12.20 -1.56 1.98
CA TRP A 58 -12.81 -2.60 1.17
C TRP A 58 -14.24 -2.23 0.78
N ALA A 59 -14.80 -2.95 -0.21
CA ALA A 59 -16.22 -2.84 -0.54
C ALA A 59 -17.09 -3.50 0.52
N ARG A 60 -18.18 -2.85 0.94
CA ARG A 60 -19.12 -3.42 1.92
C ARG A 60 -20.04 -4.49 1.32
N GLU A 61 -20.37 -4.36 0.05
CA GLU A 61 -21.20 -5.32 -0.68
C GLU A 61 -20.29 -6.35 -1.35
N ASN A 62 -20.58 -7.63 -1.11
CA ASN A 62 -19.82 -8.77 -1.64
C ASN A 62 -18.30 -8.59 -1.53
N PRO A 63 -17.76 -8.35 -0.30
CA PRO A 63 -16.34 -8.00 -0.12
C PRO A 63 -15.41 -9.00 -0.81
N ASP A 64 -15.74 -10.29 -0.76
CA ASP A 64 -14.94 -11.36 -1.34
C ASP A 64 -14.82 -11.35 -2.87
N GLU A 65 -15.72 -10.65 -3.56
CA GLU A 65 -15.73 -10.52 -5.02
C GLU A 65 -15.14 -9.20 -5.51
N GLN A 66 -14.72 -8.34 -4.58
CA GLN A 66 -14.31 -6.97 -4.83
C GLN A 66 -12.83 -6.75 -4.53
N ILE A 67 -12.36 -5.52 -4.72
CA ILE A 67 -11.00 -5.15 -4.34
C ILE A 67 -10.87 -5.02 -2.81
N PHE A 68 -9.75 -5.49 -2.29
CA PHE A 68 -9.26 -5.17 -0.96
C PHE A 68 -8.03 -4.28 -1.10
N ASN A 69 -7.99 -3.15 -0.40
CA ASN A 69 -6.84 -2.26 -0.39
C ASN A 69 -6.29 -2.08 1.02
N SER A 70 -4.98 -1.99 1.13
CA SER A 70 -4.32 -1.58 2.36
C SER A 70 -3.11 -0.71 2.09
N THR A 71 -2.90 0.25 2.98
CA THR A 71 -1.66 1.01 3.13
C THR A 71 -0.89 0.45 4.31
N LEU A 72 0.42 0.30 4.17
CA LEU A 72 1.38 0.02 5.24
C LEU A 72 2.29 1.23 5.42
N GLU A 73 2.49 1.67 6.67
CA GLU A 73 3.58 2.57 7.03
C GLU A 73 4.73 1.73 7.59
N LEU A 74 5.83 1.64 6.84
CA LEU A 74 7.04 0.92 7.23
C LEU A 74 8.04 1.92 7.82
N THR A 75 8.54 1.65 9.03
CA THR A 75 9.56 2.51 9.65
C THR A 75 10.94 1.87 9.57
N TYR A 76 11.87 2.56 8.89
CA TYR A 76 13.28 2.20 8.82
C TYR A 76 14.14 3.27 9.50
N GLY A 77 15.41 2.95 9.78
CA GLY A 77 16.35 3.90 10.39
C GLY A 77 16.67 5.12 9.51
N ASP A 78 16.48 5.01 8.19
CA ASP A 78 16.72 6.07 7.20
C ASP A 78 15.44 6.81 6.77
N GLY A 79 14.28 6.44 7.32
CA GLY A 79 13.02 7.15 7.11
C GLY A 79 11.80 6.22 7.05
N ILE A 80 10.65 6.83 6.80
CA ILE A 80 9.40 6.12 6.59
C ILE A 80 9.21 5.76 5.12
N GLN A 81 8.46 4.70 4.89
CA GLN A 81 8.00 4.33 3.56
C GLN A 81 6.53 3.93 3.61
N LEU A 82 5.78 4.35 2.60
CA LEU A 82 4.38 3.96 2.45
C LEU A 82 4.28 2.90 1.37
N VAL A 83 3.57 1.81 1.67
CA VAL A 83 3.22 0.79 0.70
C VAL A 83 1.72 0.73 0.58
N ASP A 84 1.20 1.13 -0.57
CA ASP A 84 -0.21 0.94 -0.92
C ASP A 84 -0.32 -0.30 -1.78
N PHE A 85 -1.16 -1.26 -1.42
CA PHE A 85 -1.44 -2.41 -2.27
C PHE A 85 -2.93 -2.67 -2.41
N THR A 86 -3.31 -3.11 -3.60
CA THR A 86 -4.67 -3.55 -3.93
C THR A 86 -4.62 -4.98 -4.39
N VAL A 87 -5.46 -5.82 -3.81
CA VAL A 87 -5.67 -7.22 -4.21
C VAL A 87 -7.08 -7.37 -4.78
N ALA A 88 -7.21 -8.11 -5.87
CA ALA A 88 -8.49 -8.37 -6.52
C ALA A 88 -8.59 -9.84 -6.95
N PRO A 89 -9.72 -10.52 -6.70
CA PRO A 89 -10.00 -11.82 -7.28
C PRO A 89 -10.16 -11.71 -8.79
N THR A 90 -9.74 -12.73 -9.52
CA THR A 90 -9.89 -12.84 -10.97
C THR A 90 -10.93 -13.89 -11.34
N LYS A 91 -11.48 -13.83 -12.57
CA LYS A 91 -12.57 -14.71 -13.02
C LYS A 91 -12.20 -16.20 -13.04
N ASP A 92 -10.92 -16.52 -13.16
CA ASP A 92 -10.36 -17.87 -13.08
C ASP A 92 -10.09 -18.32 -11.63
N GLY A 93 -10.55 -17.56 -10.65
CA GLY A 93 -10.42 -17.88 -9.23
C GLY A 93 -8.99 -17.74 -8.67
N GLN A 94 -8.14 -16.98 -9.35
CA GLN A 94 -6.83 -16.55 -8.85
C GLN A 94 -6.94 -15.13 -8.25
N CYS A 95 -5.79 -14.58 -7.85
CA CYS A 95 -5.70 -13.22 -7.34
C CYS A 95 -4.62 -12.44 -8.10
N SER A 96 -4.94 -11.20 -8.42
CA SER A 96 -3.99 -10.22 -8.95
C SER A 96 -3.79 -9.12 -7.94
N PHE A 97 -2.61 -8.53 -7.93
CA PHE A 97 -2.35 -7.39 -7.08
C PHE A 97 -1.46 -6.35 -7.76
N VAL A 98 -1.60 -5.13 -7.28
CA VAL A 98 -0.70 -4.03 -7.59
C VAL A 98 -0.24 -3.43 -6.29
N TYR A 99 1.02 -3.06 -6.21
CA TYR A 99 1.51 -2.25 -5.09
C TYR A 99 2.26 -1.02 -5.59
N THR A 100 2.22 0.04 -4.79
CA THR A 100 3.04 1.24 -4.90
C THR A 100 3.83 1.41 -3.62
N ARG A 101 5.16 1.40 -3.71
CA ARG A 101 6.06 1.75 -2.62
C ARG A 101 6.54 3.18 -2.82
N THR A 102 6.18 4.06 -1.89
CA THR A 102 6.51 5.48 -1.88
C THR A 102 7.50 5.79 -0.76
N PHE A 103 8.58 6.49 -1.07
CA PHE A 103 9.56 6.92 -0.07
C PHE A 103 10.26 8.20 -0.49
N TYR A 104 10.85 8.90 0.48
CA TYR A 104 11.64 10.09 0.24
C TYR A 104 13.13 9.74 0.17
N SER A 105 13.79 10.25 -0.86
CA SER A 105 15.25 10.27 -0.97
C SER A 105 15.74 11.68 -0.65
N PRO A 106 16.72 11.86 0.26
CA PRO A 106 17.32 13.18 0.50
C PRO A 106 18.18 13.66 -0.67
N LYS A 107 18.43 12.80 -1.67
CA LYS A 107 19.16 13.16 -2.90
C LYS A 107 18.19 13.74 -3.92
N SER A 108 18.69 14.61 -4.81
CA SER A 108 17.94 15.04 -5.99
C SER A 108 17.46 13.85 -6.82
N CYS A 109 16.41 14.01 -7.62
CA CYS A 109 15.91 12.90 -8.44
C CYS A 109 16.99 12.34 -9.39
N LEU A 110 17.81 13.20 -10.00
CA LEU A 110 18.93 12.76 -10.85
C LEU A 110 20.02 12.00 -10.07
N ALA A 111 20.28 12.35 -8.82
CA ALA A 111 21.21 11.60 -7.99
C ALA A 111 20.59 10.29 -7.47
N THR A 112 19.26 10.27 -7.29
CA THR A 112 18.50 9.09 -6.86
C THR A 112 18.51 7.99 -7.92
N THR A 113 18.51 8.32 -9.22
CA THR A 113 18.63 7.32 -10.30
C THR A 113 19.93 6.54 -10.28
N LYS A 114 20.97 7.04 -9.58
CA LYS A 114 22.28 6.38 -9.45
C LYS A 114 22.34 5.38 -8.30
N ASN A 115 21.26 5.22 -7.52
CA ASN A 115 21.22 4.23 -6.44
C ASN A 115 21.06 2.81 -7.00
N ASP A 116 21.63 1.81 -6.32
CA ASP A 116 21.66 0.42 -6.77
C ASP A 116 20.27 -0.19 -7.02
N TYR A 117 19.27 0.21 -6.22
CA TYR A 117 17.89 -0.27 -6.38
C TYR A 117 17.21 0.23 -7.67
N MET A 118 17.80 1.23 -8.36
CA MET A 118 17.37 1.70 -9.69
C MET A 118 18.31 1.26 -10.81
N SER A 119 19.31 0.41 -10.54
CA SER A 119 20.31 0.00 -11.54
C SER A 119 19.71 -0.67 -12.79
N LYS A 120 18.49 -1.21 -12.69
CA LYS A 120 17.73 -1.85 -13.78
C LYS A 120 16.68 -0.93 -14.41
N ALA A 121 16.51 0.28 -13.88
CA ALA A 121 15.50 1.23 -14.32
C ALA A 121 15.97 2.00 -15.55
N GLU A 122 15.24 1.86 -16.65
CA GLU A 122 15.47 2.60 -17.87
C GLU A 122 14.58 3.84 -17.92
N PHE A 123 15.17 5.01 -18.17
CA PHE A 123 14.41 6.24 -18.34
C PHE A 123 13.48 6.14 -19.56
N LYS A 124 12.21 6.55 -19.39
CA LYS A 124 11.19 6.53 -20.45
C LYS A 124 10.64 7.90 -20.82
N GLY A 125 11.07 8.95 -20.13
CA GLY A 125 10.57 10.31 -20.35
C GLY A 125 9.91 10.89 -19.10
N GLU A 126 9.27 12.05 -19.27
CA GLU A 126 8.45 12.68 -18.24
C GLU A 126 6.99 12.26 -18.42
N ILE A 127 6.22 12.11 -17.33
CA ILE A 127 4.78 11.83 -17.42
C ILE A 127 4.04 13.01 -18.08
N ASN A 128 4.42 14.23 -17.69
CA ASN A 128 3.89 15.47 -18.27
C ASN A 128 4.99 16.55 -18.27
N LYS A 129 5.44 16.97 -17.08
CA LYS A 129 6.46 18.02 -16.95
C LYS A 129 7.45 17.82 -15.80
N SER A 130 6.98 17.42 -14.62
CA SER A 130 7.83 17.41 -13.41
C SER A 130 8.09 16.02 -12.83
N VAL A 131 7.49 14.98 -13.41
CA VAL A 131 7.63 13.61 -12.91
C VAL A 131 8.38 12.80 -13.94
N SER A 132 9.57 12.34 -13.60
CA SER A 132 10.38 11.45 -14.44
C SER A 132 9.90 10.01 -14.30
N GLY A 133 9.62 9.36 -15.43
CA GLY A 133 9.18 7.98 -15.52
C GLY A 133 10.31 7.04 -15.95
N PHE A 134 10.41 5.91 -15.28
CA PHE A 134 11.32 4.82 -15.63
C PHE A 134 10.57 3.50 -15.67
N SER A 135 11.14 2.50 -16.34
CA SER A 135 10.61 1.14 -16.32
C SER A 135 11.70 0.10 -16.19
N GLU A 136 11.34 -1.05 -15.63
CA GLU A 136 12.16 -2.26 -15.65
C GLU A 136 11.41 -3.40 -16.36
N LYS A 137 12.12 -4.51 -16.61
CA LYS A 137 11.47 -5.76 -17.04
C LYS A 137 10.47 -6.22 -15.97
N GLY A 138 9.43 -6.94 -16.39
CA GLY A 138 8.43 -7.50 -15.46
C GLY A 138 7.31 -6.55 -15.04
N GLY A 139 7.15 -5.40 -15.71
CA GLY A 139 6.03 -4.49 -15.46
C GLY A 139 6.25 -3.47 -14.34
N VAL A 140 7.46 -3.39 -13.78
CA VAL A 140 7.83 -2.38 -12.78
C VAL A 140 7.95 -1.01 -13.42
N LYS A 141 7.39 0.01 -12.76
CA LYS A 141 7.53 1.42 -13.10
C LYS A 141 8.11 2.19 -11.92
N TRP A 142 8.95 3.17 -12.20
CA TRP A 142 9.40 4.13 -11.19
C TRP A 142 9.00 5.53 -11.58
N LEU A 143 8.49 6.29 -10.63
CA LEU A 143 8.16 7.69 -10.77
C LEU A 143 8.99 8.50 -9.78
N LEU A 144 9.74 9.47 -10.28
CA LEU A 144 10.57 10.35 -9.48
C LEU A 144 10.03 11.78 -9.58
N THR A 145 9.65 12.35 -8.45
CA THR A 145 9.08 13.69 -8.35
C THR A 145 10.00 14.56 -7.49
N PRO A 146 10.49 15.71 -7.99
CA PRO A 146 11.25 16.64 -7.18
C PRO A 146 10.46 17.08 -5.94
N ALA A 147 11.11 17.06 -4.77
CA ALA A 147 10.50 17.43 -3.50
C ALA A 147 11.50 18.26 -2.67
N GLY A 148 11.50 19.58 -2.90
CA GLY A 148 12.54 20.47 -2.35
C GLY A 148 13.92 20.13 -2.92
N SER A 149 14.88 19.86 -2.05
CA SER A 149 16.22 19.39 -2.43
C SER A 149 16.27 17.88 -2.69
N GLY A 150 15.25 17.13 -2.27
CA GLY A 150 15.17 15.68 -2.40
C GLY A 150 14.29 15.19 -3.54
N CYS A 151 13.94 13.92 -3.47
CA CYS A 151 13.11 13.24 -4.46
C CYS A 151 12.08 12.34 -3.78
N LEU A 152 10.81 12.53 -4.12
CA LEU A 152 9.77 11.54 -3.83
C LEU A 152 9.87 10.43 -4.88
N VAL A 153 10.08 9.21 -4.43
CA VAL A 153 10.24 8.02 -5.27
C VAL A 153 9.00 7.15 -5.11
N GLN A 154 8.41 6.73 -6.23
CA GLN A 154 7.33 5.74 -6.24
C GLN A 154 7.73 4.56 -7.13
N LYS A 155 7.88 3.38 -6.55
CA LYS A 155 7.99 2.11 -7.30
C LYS A 155 6.59 1.50 -7.41
N LYS A 156 6.14 1.21 -8.62
CA LYS A 156 4.85 0.56 -8.90
C LYS A 156 5.10 -0.77 -9.59
N GLU A 157 4.42 -1.81 -9.14
CA GLU A 157 4.52 -3.14 -9.75
C GLU A 157 3.15 -3.80 -9.76
N ILE A 158 2.79 -4.38 -10.91
CA ILE A 158 1.60 -5.21 -11.07
C ILE A 158 2.10 -6.64 -11.13
N VAL A 159 1.58 -7.49 -10.24
CA VAL A 159 1.92 -8.90 -10.19
C VAL A 159 0.64 -9.69 -10.44
N PHE A 160 0.74 -10.54 -11.45
CA PHE A 160 -0.24 -11.57 -11.70
C PHE A 160 0.31 -12.86 -11.10
N ARG A 161 -0.54 -13.61 -10.37
CA ARG A 161 -0.31 -14.96 -9.81
C ARG A 161 0.05 -14.99 -8.32
N SER A 162 -0.93 -15.39 -7.51
CA SER A 162 -0.73 -16.29 -6.37
C SER A 162 -1.66 -17.49 -6.60
N VAL A 163 -1.13 -18.71 -6.60
CA VAL A 163 -1.94 -19.92 -6.80
C VAL A 163 -3.00 -19.99 -5.70
N ARG A 164 -4.28 -20.16 -6.08
CA ARG A 164 -5.42 -20.45 -5.20
C ARG A 164 -5.02 -21.51 -4.16
N GLN A 165 -4.99 -21.14 -2.88
CA GLN A 165 -4.96 -22.11 -1.79
C GLN A 165 -6.40 -22.47 -1.49
N ASP A 166 -6.81 -23.68 -1.85
CA ASP A 166 -8.11 -24.21 -1.47
C ASP A 166 -8.15 -24.34 0.07
N SER A 167 -9.19 -23.72 0.62
CA SER A 167 -9.73 -23.69 2.00
C SER A 167 -9.23 -24.76 2.97
#